data_AF-A0A2S6QLY0-F1
#
_entry.id   AF-A0A2S6QLY0-F1
#
_cell.length_a   1.000
_cell.length_b   1.000
_cell.length_c   1.000
_cell.angle_alpha   90.00
_cell.angle_beta   90.00
_cell.angle_gamma   90.00
#
_symmetry.space_group_name_H-M   'P 1'
#
loop_
_entity.id
_entity.type
_entity.pdbx_description
1 polymer ?
#
loop_
_entity_poly.entity_id
_entity_poly.type
_entity_poly.pdbx_seq_one_letter_code
_entity_poly.pdbx_strand_id
1 'polypeptide(L)'
;MSKFSHVTAWLFDLDDTLYAPETGFSKHMSKVQHQALAGQLNIDMKQVKPYLLALVEKHGGAPFTGLFKENAIDMDLFIEEGFKLDHGMLSECAETVSSLNKLHGGKFIFTNSPKVHAENVLKTLGLSEVFYIQSIFDVTRLDYDSK
;
A
#
# COMPACT_ATOMS: atom_id res chain seq x y z
N MET A 1 -15.07 28.82 12.64
CA MET A 1 -13.74 28.21 12.46
C MET A 1 -13.93 26.72 12.16
N SER A 2 -13.11 26.13 11.29
CA SER A 2 -13.16 24.69 11.01
C SER A 2 -12.93 23.88 12.30
N LYS A 3 -13.69 22.79 12.53
CA LYS A 3 -13.55 21.89 13.69
C LYS A 3 -12.13 21.31 13.83
N PHE A 4 -11.38 21.29 12.73
CA PHE A 4 -10.04 20.72 12.65
C PHE A 4 -8.92 21.77 12.58
N SER A 5 -9.19 23.03 12.99
CA SER A 5 -8.18 24.11 12.92
C SER A 5 -6.92 23.87 13.75
N HIS A 6 -6.96 22.95 14.72
CA HIS A 6 -5.82 22.56 15.56
C HIS A 6 -5.01 21.40 14.96
N VAL A 7 -5.51 20.74 13.91
CA VAL A 7 -4.85 19.59 13.29
C VAL A 7 -3.75 20.09 12.36
N THR A 8 -2.53 19.61 12.58
CA THR A 8 -1.34 20.00 11.79
C THR A 8 -0.87 18.91 10.83
N ALA A 9 -1.30 17.67 11.03
CA ALA A 9 -0.94 16.51 10.22
C ALA A 9 -2.10 15.53 10.08
N TRP A 10 -2.22 14.95 8.89
CA TRP A 10 -3.21 13.94 8.53
C TRP A 10 -2.50 12.71 7.98
N LEU A 11 -2.84 11.55 8.53
CA LEU A 11 -2.38 10.25 8.03
C LEU A 11 -3.51 9.63 7.23
N PHE A 12 -3.19 9.17 6.02
CA PHE A 12 -4.11 8.48 5.13
C PHE A 12 -3.55 7.11 4.81
N ASP A 13 -4.38 6.09 4.99
CA ASP A 13 -4.17 4.83 4.30
C ASP A 13 -4.40 5.02 2.79
N LEU A 14 -3.85 4.13 1.98
CA LEU A 14 -3.88 4.21 0.52
C LEU A 14 -4.91 3.24 -0.07
N ASP A 15 -4.64 1.95 0.09
CA ASP A 15 -5.33 0.89 -0.63
C ASP A 15 -6.74 0.73 -0.06
N ASP A 16 -7.76 0.69 -0.93
CA ASP A 16 -9.18 0.65 -0.55
C ASP A 16 -9.66 1.85 0.31
N THR A 17 -8.83 2.90 0.42
CA THR A 17 -9.13 4.17 1.13
C THR A 17 -9.17 5.36 0.18
N LEU A 18 -8.09 5.64 -0.57
CA LEU A 18 -8.04 6.75 -1.54
C LEU A 18 -8.72 6.41 -2.87
N TYR A 19 -9.01 5.13 -3.08
CA TYR A 19 -9.87 4.63 -4.13
C TYR A 19 -10.84 3.60 -3.52
N ALA A 20 -12.00 3.43 -4.14
CA ALA A 20 -13.04 2.59 -3.59
C ALA A 20 -12.76 1.08 -3.82
N PRO A 21 -13.06 0.18 -2.87
CA PRO A 21 -12.90 -1.27 -3.05
C PRO A 21 -13.65 -1.83 -4.26
N GLU A 22 -14.72 -1.17 -4.68
CA GLU A 22 -15.57 -1.53 -5.83
C GLU A 22 -14.82 -1.47 -7.16
N THR A 23 -13.71 -0.73 -7.24
CA THR A 23 -12.81 -0.74 -8.40
C THR A 23 -12.24 -2.14 -8.67
N GLY A 24 -12.16 -2.99 -7.64
CA GLY A 24 -11.55 -4.32 -7.72
C GLY A 24 -10.02 -4.28 -7.85
N PHE A 25 -9.39 -3.09 -7.74
CA PHE A 25 -7.95 -2.93 -7.91
C PHE A 25 -7.14 -3.71 -6.85
N SER A 26 -7.55 -3.68 -5.58
CA SER A 26 -6.89 -4.44 -4.50
C SER A 26 -6.98 -5.96 -4.73
N LYS A 27 -8.09 -6.46 -5.29
CA LYS A 27 -8.26 -7.88 -5.67
C LYS A 27 -7.34 -8.26 -6.83
N HIS A 28 -7.22 -7.40 -7.84
CA HIS A 28 -6.28 -7.59 -8.93
C HIS A 28 -4.84 -7.63 -8.41
N MET A 29 -4.48 -6.67 -7.55
CA MET A 29 -3.18 -6.61 -6.88
C MET A 29 -2.86 -7.87 -6.09
N SER A 30 -3.77 -8.33 -5.23
CA SER A 30 -3.58 -9.56 -4.46
C SER A 30 -3.31 -10.77 -5.35
N LYS A 31 -3.97 -10.87 -6.52
CA LYS A 31 -3.72 -11.95 -7.47
C LYS A 31 -2.29 -11.91 -8.03
N VAL A 32 -1.82 -10.73 -8.45
CA VAL A 32 -0.47 -10.53 -8.99
C VAL A 32 0.59 -10.83 -7.92
N GLN A 33 0.42 -10.30 -6.71
CA GLN A 33 1.30 -10.55 -5.57
C GLN A 33 1.38 -12.03 -5.21
N HIS A 34 0.23 -12.72 -5.15
CA HIS A 34 0.24 -14.15 -4.85
C HIS A 34 0.96 -14.97 -5.92
N GLN A 35 0.87 -14.58 -7.19
CA GLN A 35 1.59 -15.24 -8.28
C GLN A 35 3.11 -15.08 -8.14
N ALA A 36 3.58 -13.86 -7.86
CA ALA A 36 5.01 -13.60 -7.61
C ALA A 36 5.52 -14.40 -6.40
N LEU A 37 4.76 -14.41 -5.29
CA LEU A 37 5.11 -15.17 -4.09
C LEU A 37 5.16 -16.68 -4.33
N ALA A 38 4.17 -17.25 -5.02
CA ALA A 38 4.17 -18.68 -5.35
C ALA A 38 5.42 -19.09 -6.13
N GLY A 39 5.84 -18.24 -7.09
CA GLY A 39 7.04 -18.45 -7.88
C GLY A 39 8.31 -18.45 -7.03
N GLN A 40 8.52 -17.40 -6.23
CA GLN A 40 9.72 -17.28 -5.41
C GLN A 40 9.81 -18.33 -4.28
N LEU A 41 8.69 -18.64 -3.64
CA LEU A 41 8.62 -19.64 -2.58
C LEU A 41 8.60 -21.08 -3.12
N ASN A 42 8.46 -21.26 -4.43
CA ASN A 42 8.29 -22.56 -5.09
C ASN A 42 7.15 -23.40 -4.45
N ILE A 43 6.00 -22.75 -4.22
CA ILE A 43 4.81 -23.37 -3.66
C ILE A 43 3.63 -23.28 -4.62
N ASP A 44 2.65 -24.17 -4.46
CA ASP A 44 1.38 -24.09 -5.17
C ASP A 44 0.65 -22.79 -4.79
N MET A 45 0.03 -22.12 -5.76
CA MET A 45 -0.79 -20.92 -5.57
C MET A 45 -1.80 -21.04 -4.41
N LYS A 46 -2.36 -22.22 -4.18
CA LYS A 46 -3.31 -22.46 -3.08
C LYS A 46 -2.67 -22.40 -1.69
N GLN A 47 -1.35 -22.54 -1.59
CA GLN A 47 -0.57 -22.49 -0.34
C GLN A 47 -0.14 -21.08 0.04
N VAL A 48 -0.17 -20.12 -0.89
CA VAL A 48 0.28 -18.74 -0.64
C VAL A 48 -0.54 -18.08 0.48
N LYS A 49 -1.88 -18.15 0.42
CA LYS A 49 -2.72 -17.55 1.45
C LYS A 49 -2.52 -18.20 2.84
N PRO A 50 -2.53 -19.54 2.99
CA PRO A 50 -2.14 -20.19 4.25
C PRO A 50 -0.76 -19.76 4.76
N TYR A 51 0.23 -19.66 3.88
CA TYR A 51 1.58 -19.23 4.23
C TYR A 51 1.61 -17.79 4.78
N LEU A 52 0.94 -16.86 4.10
CA LEU A 52 0.82 -15.46 4.55
C LEU A 52 0.07 -15.34 5.89
N LEU A 53 -0.97 -16.15 6.12
CA LEU A 53 -1.67 -16.19 7.41
C LEU A 53 -0.77 -16.70 8.53
N ALA A 54 0.03 -17.75 8.28
CA ALA A 54 0.99 -18.25 9.25
C ALA A 54 2.06 -17.21 9.62
N LEU A 55 2.50 -16.38 8.65
CA LEU A 55 3.40 -15.27 8.91
C LEU A 55 2.76 -14.19 9.81
N VAL A 56 1.49 -13.84 9.58
CA VAL A 56 0.77 -12.89 10.43
C VAL A 56 0.59 -13.44 11.85
N GLU A 57 0.24 -14.72 11.98
CA GLU A 57 0.11 -15.38 13.28
C GLU A 57 1.44 -15.41 14.05
N LYS A 58 2.55 -15.65 13.34
CA LYS A 58 3.88 -15.77 13.94
C LYS A 58 4.52 -14.42 14.29
N HIS A 59 4.36 -13.41 13.44
CA HIS A 59 5.11 -12.13 13.55
C HIS A 59 4.25 -10.93 13.93
N GLY A 60 2.93 -11.05 13.87
CA GLY A 60 2.00 -9.93 13.98
C GLY A 60 2.07 -8.97 12.78
N GLY A 61 1.11 -8.05 12.70
CA GLY A 61 1.09 -7.02 11.66
C GLY A 61 0.76 -7.53 10.25
N ALA A 62 1.35 -6.91 9.23
CA ALA A 62 1.10 -7.25 7.83
C ALA A 62 1.91 -8.49 7.40
N PRO A 63 1.41 -9.33 6.46
CA PRO A 63 2.15 -10.49 5.97
C PRO A 63 3.56 -10.18 5.42
N PHE A 64 3.72 -9.01 4.79
CA PHE A 64 5.01 -8.56 4.25
C PHE A 64 6.07 -8.33 5.32
N THR A 65 5.68 -7.94 6.53
CA THR A 65 6.60 -7.82 7.67
C THR A 65 7.20 -9.18 8.02
N GLY A 66 6.38 -10.25 7.99
CA GLY A 66 6.86 -11.61 8.21
C GLY A 66 7.81 -12.09 7.11
N LEU A 67 7.49 -11.80 5.85
CA LEU A 67 8.36 -12.13 4.70
C LEU A 67 9.75 -11.50 4.83
N PHE A 68 9.80 -10.22 5.23
CA PHE A 68 11.05 -9.51 5.49
C PHE A 68 11.82 -10.10 6.68
N LYS A 69 11.15 -10.32 7.82
CA LYS A 69 11.76 -10.86 9.04
C LYS A 69 12.37 -12.25 8.85
N GLU A 70 11.75 -13.09 8.02
CA GLU A 70 12.24 -14.44 7.73
C GLU A 70 13.26 -14.48 6.59
N ASN A 71 13.46 -13.37 5.87
CA ASN A 71 14.28 -13.32 4.66
C ASN A 71 13.92 -14.46 3.68
N ALA A 72 12.62 -14.74 3.56
CA ALA A 72 12.09 -15.91 2.87
C ALA A 72 12.02 -15.75 1.34
N ILE A 73 12.10 -14.51 0.86
CA ILE A 73 11.98 -14.11 -0.54
C ILE A 73 12.97 -13.00 -0.85
N ASP A 74 13.24 -12.79 -2.14
CA ASP A 74 13.90 -11.57 -2.61
C ASP A 74 12.86 -10.45 -2.68
N MET A 75 12.96 -9.50 -1.74
CA MET A 75 12.00 -8.41 -1.61
C MET A 75 12.03 -7.46 -2.80
N ASP A 76 13.20 -7.19 -3.38
CA ASP A 76 13.32 -6.28 -4.53
C ASP A 76 12.66 -6.92 -5.76
N LEU A 77 12.94 -8.19 -6.01
CA LEU A 77 12.28 -8.96 -7.07
C LEU A 77 10.77 -9.06 -6.83
N PHE A 78 10.33 -9.27 -5.58
CA PHE A 78 8.91 -9.33 -5.26
C PHE A 78 8.22 -7.98 -5.51
N ILE A 79 8.87 -6.86 -5.21
CA ILE A 79 8.32 -5.53 -5.50
C ILE A 79 8.19 -5.33 -7.02
N GLU A 80 9.23 -5.70 -7.79
CA GLU A 80 9.23 -5.58 -9.26
C GLU A 80 8.10 -6.40 -9.91
N GLU A 81 7.90 -7.63 -9.46
CA GLU A 81 6.91 -8.55 -10.05
C GLU A 81 5.51 -8.38 -9.45
N GLY A 82 5.42 -8.30 -8.13
CA GLY A 82 4.19 -8.28 -7.35
C GLY A 82 3.40 -6.96 -7.45
N PHE A 83 4.04 -5.88 -7.90
CA PHE A 83 3.40 -4.58 -8.12
C PHE A 83 3.37 -4.15 -9.59
N LYS A 84 3.56 -5.10 -10.52
CA LYS A 84 3.32 -4.89 -11.94
C LYS A 84 1.81 -4.90 -12.24
N LEU A 85 1.14 -3.82 -11.85
CA LEU A 85 -0.31 -3.69 -11.87
C LEU A 85 -0.83 -2.86 -13.05
N ASP A 86 -2.01 -3.22 -13.54
CA ASP A 86 -2.77 -2.36 -14.47
C ASP A 86 -3.50 -1.26 -13.70
N HIS A 87 -2.90 -0.06 -13.70
CA HIS A 87 -3.48 1.11 -13.05
C HIS A 87 -4.65 1.72 -13.84
N GLY A 88 -4.94 1.26 -15.06
CA GLY A 88 -6.10 1.71 -15.84
C GLY A 88 -7.45 1.36 -15.20
N MET A 89 -7.45 0.50 -14.18
CA MET A 89 -8.63 0.23 -13.33
C MET A 89 -8.99 1.39 -12.39
N LEU A 90 -8.05 2.32 -12.18
CA LEU A 90 -8.25 3.51 -11.37
C LEU A 90 -8.49 4.72 -12.28
N SER A 91 -9.22 5.70 -11.75
CA SER A 91 -9.47 6.96 -12.43
C SER A 91 -9.33 8.12 -11.46
N GLU A 92 -8.97 9.28 -12.00
CA GLU A 92 -8.89 10.51 -11.21
C GLU A 92 -10.21 10.81 -10.50
N CYS A 93 -10.11 11.26 -9.24
CA CYS A 93 -11.29 11.69 -8.48
C CYS A 93 -11.15 13.16 -8.07
N ALA A 94 -11.67 14.05 -8.91
CA ALA A 94 -11.64 15.49 -8.68
C ALA A 94 -12.31 15.90 -7.35
N GLU A 95 -13.34 15.16 -6.92
CA GLU A 95 -14.00 15.40 -5.64
C GLU A 95 -13.08 15.08 -4.45
N THR A 96 -12.33 13.97 -4.51
CA THR A 96 -11.32 13.61 -3.50
C THR A 96 -10.23 14.68 -3.44
N VAL A 97 -9.70 15.11 -4.59
CA VAL A 97 -8.68 16.19 -4.66
C VAL A 97 -9.21 17.47 -4.00
N SER A 98 -10.41 17.91 -4.38
CA SER A 98 -11.05 19.10 -3.82
C SER A 98 -11.27 19.01 -2.31
N SER A 99 -11.68 17.84 -1.83
CA SER A 99 -11.93 17.61 -0.41
C SER A 99 -10.65 17.60 0.41
N LEU A 100 -9.60 16.94 -0.09
CA LEU A 100 -8.29 16.92 0.56
C LEU A 100 -7.68 18.33 0.61
N ASN A 101 -7.82 19.14 -0.44
CA ASN A 101 -7.30 20.51 -0.45
C ASN A 101 -7.95 21.44 0.58
N LYS A 102 -9.14 21.09 1.12
CA LYS A 102 -9.77 21.84 2.21
C LYS A 102 -9.17 21.53 3.59
N LEU A 103 -8.38 20.46 3.71
CA LEU A 103 -7.73 20.09 4.96
C LEU A 103 -6.46 20.94 5.16
N HIS A 104 -6.44 21.70 6.25
CA HIS A 104 -5.26 22.41 6.72
C HIS A 104 -4.27 21.42 7.36
N GLY A 105 -2.97 21.67 7.22
CA GLY A 105 -1.91 20.79 7.73
C GLY A 105 -1.34 19.86 6.67
N GLY A 106 -0.23 19.21 7.04
CA GLY A 106 0.47 18.24 6.19
C GLY A 106 -0.38 16.97 6.00
N LYS A 107 -0.27 16.36 4.82
CA LYS A 107 -0.95 15.11 4.48
C LYS A 107 0.11 14.08 4.18
N PHE A 108 -0.04 12.91 4.77
CA PHE A 108 0.96 11.86 4.72
C PHE A 108 0.27 10.55 4.38
N ILE A 109 0.89 9.76 3.51
CA ILE A 109 0.45 8.39 3.24
C ILE A 109 1.13 7.47 4.24
N PHE A 110 0.36 6.58 4.84
CA PHE A 110 0.83 5.52 5.72
C PHE A 110 0.27 4.20 5.21
N THR A 111 1.10 3.40 4.53
CA THR A 111 0.65 2.21 3.78
C THR A 111 1.54 1.00 4.03
N ASN A 112 0.94 -0.19 3.95
CA ASN A 112 1.64 -1.47 3.97
C ASN A 112 2.20 -1.87 2.59
N SER A 113 1.96 -1.06 1.56
CA SER A 113 2.46 -1.27 0.21
C SER A 113 3.79 -0.51 0.01
N PRO A 114 4.69 -0.95 -0.88
CA PRO A 114 5.93 -0.25 -1.19
C PRO A 114 5.68 1.15 -1.77
N LYS A 115 6.63 2.05 -1.56
CA LYS A 115 6.56 3.44 -2.02
C LYS A 115 6.28 3.58 -3.52
N VAL A 116 6.88 2.74 -4.36
CA VAL A 116 6.67 2.78 -5.82
C VAL A 116 5.20 2.56 -6.20
N HIS A 117 4.50 1.69 -5.47
CA HIS A 117 3.06 1.48 -5.66
C HIS A 117 2.27 2.72 -5.27
N ALA A 118 2.58 3.30 -4.10
CA ALA A 118 1.92 4.51 -3.62
C ALA A 118 2.08 5.67 -4.62
N GLU A 119 3.27 5.87 -5.17
CA GLU A 119 3.51 6.90 -6.18
C GLU A 119 2.68 6.68 -7.45
N ASN A 120 2.60 5.44 -7.95
CA ASN A 120 1.82 5.12 -9.14
C ASN A 120 0.31 5.30 -8.92
N VAL A 121 -0.22 4.86 -7.78
CA VAL A 121 -1.62 5.06 -7.41
C VAL A 121 -1.94 6.55 -7.27
N LEU A 122 -1.13 7.31 -6.52
CA LEU A 122 -1.35 8.76 -6.34
C LEU A 122 -1.32 9.51 -7.66
N LYS A 123 -0.38 9.18 -8.55
CA LYS A 123 -0.33 9.75 -9.90
C LYS A 123 -1.59 9.46 -10.69
N THR A 124 -2.05 8.21 -10.66
CA THR A 124 -3.25 7.77 -11.40
C THR A 124 -4.53 8.42 -10.87
N LEU A 125 -4.60 8.69 -9.57
CA LEU A 125 -5.74 9.35 -8.93
C LEU A 125 -5.73 10.90 -9.07
N GLY A 126 -4.68 11.48 -9.65
CA GLY A 126 -4.52 12.94 -9.75
C GLY A 126 -4.13 13.61 -8.42
N LEU A 127 -3.48 12.85 -7.53
CA LEU A 127 -3.16 13.26 -6.15
C LEU A 127 -1.68 13.63 -5.93
N SER A 128 -0.85 13.65 -6.98
CA SER A 128 0.58 13.98 -6.88
C SER A 128 0.86 15.38 -6.32
N GLU A 129 -0.04 16.33 -6.52
CA GLU A 129 0.09 17.69 -5.96
C GLU A 129 -0.49 17.81 -4.54
N VAL A 130 -1.22 16.80 -4.07
CA VAL A 130 -1.84 16.76 -2.74
C VAL A 130 -0.90 16.11 -1.72
N PHE A 131 -0.19 15.06 -2.14
CA PHE A 131 0.76 14.31 -1.32
C PHE A 131 2.15 14.40 -1.93
N TYR A 132 3.09 14.98 -1.17
CA TYR A 132 4.47 15.01 -1.61
C TYR A 132 5.12 13.63 -1.49
N ILE A 133 6.06 13.29 -2.38
CA ILE A 133 6.78 11.99 -2.36
C ILE A 133 7.45 11.70 -1.00
N GLN A 134 7.98 12.72 -0.33
CA GLN A 134 8.59 12.59 1.00
C GLN A 134 7.57 12.33 2.12
N SER A 135 6.28 12.47 1.85
CA SER A 135 5.19 12.25 2.80
C SER A 135 4.63 10.82 2.78
N ILE A 136 5.26 9.92 2.02
CA ILE A 136 4.91 8.50 1.95
C ILE A 136 5.76 7.72 2.96
N PHE A 137 5.07 7.14 3.94
CA PHE A 137 5.59 6.16 4.88
C PHE A 137 5.07 4.79 4.46
N ASP A 138 5.98 3.95 3.98
CA ASP A 138 5.68 2.63 3.43
C ASP A 138 6.28 1.51 4.29
N VAL A 139 5.93 0.27 3.94
CA VAL A 139 6.41 -0.93 4.64
C VAL A 139 7.94 -1.09 4.59
N THR A 140 8.62 -0.49 3.62
CA THR A 140 10.09 -0.61 3.47
C THR A 140 10.85 0.40 4.32
N ARG A 141 10.26 1.56 4.60
CA ARG A 141 10.84 2.62 5.44
C ARG A 141 10.50 2.46 6.92
N LEU A 142 9.49 1.65 7.23
CA LEU A 142 9.16 1.30 8.59
C LEU A 142 10.04 0.13 9.03
N ASP A 143 11.28 0.45 9.41
CA ASP A 143 12.11 -0.39 10.29
C ASP A 143 11.49 -0.41 11.72
N TYR A 144 10.16 -0.56 11.79
CA TYR A 144 9.37 -0.51 13.00
C TYR A 144 9.28 -1.93 13.55
N ASP A 145 10.28 -2.26 14.38
CA ASP A 145 10.24 -3.41 15.26
C ASP A 145 9.08 -3.21 16.23
N SER A 146 7.90 -3.75 15.91
CA SER A 146 6.76 -3.82 16.81
C SER A 146 7.09 -4.78 17.95
N LYS A 147 7.91 -4.31 18.90
CA LYS A 147 8.04 -4.92 20.22
C LYS A 147 6.83 -4.60 21.08
#